data_AF-A0A0G0FWY4-F1
#
_entry.id   AF-A0A0G0FWY4-F1
#
_cell.length_a   1.000
_cell.length_b   1.000
_cell.length_c   1.000
_cell.angle_alpha   90.00
_cell.angle_beta   90.00
_cell.angle_gamma   90.00
#
_symmetry.space_group_name_H-M   'P 1'
#
loop_
_entity.id
_entity.type
_entity.pdbx_description
1 polymer ?
#
loop_
_entity_poly.entity_id
_entity_poly.type
_entity_poly.pdbx_seq_one_letter_code
_entity_poly.pdbx_strand_id
1 'polypeptide(L)'
;MLNKLISIGDAAKLLGVSIDTLRRWDSAGRIHSVRSGPLGHRYFLQSDVEQYFQDVDSIARHWVEAPQAVEPTPDMYCKTRDVFQARLEQFQSQLSRVTPLTTASLVTAAAGEIGNNSFDHNLGNWPDITGILFSYDMKNKKVVLADRGQGILATLKRVRPGLTSADEALKVAFTETISGRYPEARGNGLKFVRSIIVDNPITLYFQTGDAYLYLKEHDIDGLVGVSTNTKPNFSRRRNCR
;
A
#
# COMPACT_ATOMS: atom_id res chain seq x y z
N MET A 1 15.67 17.90 -21.74
CA MET A 1 15.60 17.92 -20.26
C MET A 1 16.99 17.58 -19.74
N LEU A 2 17.50 18.30 -18.73
CA LEU A 2 18.89 18.17 -18.28
C LEU A 2 19.12 16.81 -17.58
N ASN A 3 20.08 16.02 -18.07
CA ASN A 3 20.62 14.82 -17.41
C ASN A 3 21.50 15.23 -16.22
N LYS A 4 20.87 15.76 -15.17
CA LYS A 4 21.59 16.18 -13.96
C LYS A 4 21.93 14.95 -13.13
N LEU A 5 23.21 14.73 -12.87
CA LEU A 5 23.68 13.72 -11.91
C LEU A 5 23.66 14.30 -10.50
N ILE A 6 23.14 13.55 -9.55
CA ILE A 6 23.10 13.90 -8.12
C ILE A 6 23.86 12.88 -7.28
N SER A 7 24.41 13.33 -6.16
CA SER A 7 25.17 12.46 -5.26
C SER A 7 24.26 11.41 -4.62
N ILE A 8 24.84 10.31 -4.11
CA ILE A 8 24.07 9.33 -3.34
C ILE A 8 23.36 9.94 -2.11
N GLY A 9 23.95 10.95 -1.48
CA GLY A 9 23.34 11.64 -0.34
C GLY A 9 22.10 12.42 -0.76
N ASP A 10 22.18 13.16 -1.87
CA ASP A 10 21.06 13.92 -2.41
C ASP A 10 19.96 13.00 -2.93
N ALA A 11 20.33 11.92 -3.62
CA ALA A 11 19.40 10.92 -4.10
C ALA A 11 18.67 10.22 -2.94
N ALA A 12 19.40 9.81 -1.89
CA ALA A 12 18.79 9.20 -0.70
C ALA A 12 17.84 10.17 0.01
N LYS A 13 18.23 11.45 0.12
CA LYS A 13 17.38 12.51 0.69
C LYS A 13 16.13 12.75 -0.14
N LEU A 14 16.24 12.78 -1.47
CA LEU A 14 15.11 12.93 -2.38
C LEU A 14 14.15 11.73 -2.28
N LEU A 15 14.67 10.52 -2.16
CA LEU A 15 13.89 9.28 -2.03
C LEU A 15 13.35 9.05 -0.61
N GLY A 16 13.77 9.83 0.38
CA GLY A 16 13.36 9.64 1.78
C GLY A 16 13.90 8.35 2.43
N VAL A 17 14.98 7.78 1.90
CA VAL A 17 15.60 6.53 2.40
C VAL A 17 17.00 6.77 2.93
N SER A 18 17.56 5.80 3.67
CA SER A 18 18.97 5.86 4.06
C SER A 18 19.90 5.63 2.85
N ILE A 19 21.12 6.17 2.93
CA ILE A 19 22.17 5.94 1.92
C ILE A 19 22.40 4.44 1.69
N ASP A 20 22.37 3.63 2.76
CA ASP A 20 22.58 2.18 2.65
C ASP A 20 21.42 1.45 1.99
N THR A 21 20.18 1.93 2.14
CA THR A 21 19.05 1.44 1.34
C THR A 21 19.24 1.75 -0.14
N LEU A 22 19.64 2.97 -0.48
CA LEU A 22 19.91 3.34 -1.87
C LEU A 22 21.08 2.54 -2.48
N ARG A 23 22.11 2.23 -1.70
CA ARG A 23 23.21 1.33 -2.13
C ARG A 23 22.71 -0.08 -2.41
N ARG A 24 21.82 -0.63 -1.58
CA ARG A 24 21.23 -1.95 -1.82
C ARG A 24 20.37 -1.98 -3.07
N TRP A 25 19.61 -0.92 -3.33
CA TRP A 25 18.81 -0.78 -4.54
C TRP A 25 19.67 -0.74 -5.81
N ASP A 26 20.80 -0.02 -5.77
CA ASP A 26 21.80 0.00 -6.85
C ASP A 26 22.42 -1.38 -7.09
N SER A 27 22.85 -2.07 -6.05
CA SER A 27 23.39 -3.44 -6.16
C SER A 27 22.36 -4.45 -6.68
N ALA A 28 21.08 -4.25 -6.37
CA ALA A 28 19.97 -5.08 -6.85
C ALA A 28 19.48 -4.70 -8.26
N GLY A 29 20.09 -3.69 -8.90
CA GLY A 29 19.72 -3.22 -10.24
C GLY A 29 18.38 -2.48 -10.29
N ARG A 30 17.84 -2.03 -9.15
CA ARG A 30 16.57 -1.30 -9.08
C ARG A 30 16.71 0.16 -9.52
N ILE A 31 17.83 0.78 -9.18
CA ILE A 31 18.17 2.14 -9.61
C ILE A 31 19.65 2.17 -9.99
N HIS A 32 19.98 2.61 -11.19
CA HIS A 32 21.36 2.53 -11.66
C HIS A 32 22.17 3.76 -11.28
N SER A 33 23.30 3.54 -10.61
CA SER A 33 24.30 4.56 -10.42
C SER A 33 25.33 4.57 -11.55
N VAL A 34 25.86 5.76 -11.84
CA VAL A 34 27.10 5.97 -12.59
C VAL A 34 28.20 6.26 -11.59
N ARG A 35 29.35 5.59 -11.73
CA ARG A 35 30.53 5.88 -10.90
C ARG A 35 31.36 6.97 -11.56
N SER A 36 31.69 8.03 -10.82
CA SER A 36 32.49 9.15 -11.33
C SER A 36 33.48 9.66 -10.29
N GLY A 37 34.58 10.25 -10.77
CA GLY A 37 35.69 10.81 -9.99
C GLY A 37 36.76 9.80 -9.55
N PRO A 38 37.89 10.28 -8.97
CA PRO A 38 39.06 9.45 -8.65
C PRO A 38 38.79 8.34 -7.63
N LEU A 39 37.80 8.57 -6.75
CA LEU A 39 37.38 7.66 -5.68
C LEU A 39 36.17 6.80 -6.08
N GLY A 40 35.65 6.94 -7.31
CA GLY A 40 34.53 6.14 -7.83
C GLY A 40 33.22 6.35 -7.08
N HIS A 41 32.87 7.59 -6.74
CA HIS A 41 31.63 7.90 -6.04
C HIS A 41 30.41 7.57 -6.92
N ARG A 42 29.33 7.09 -6.29
CA ARG A 42 28.05 6.83 -6.95
C ARG A 42 27.30 8.13 -7.16
N TYR A 43 26.93 8.36 -8.41
CA TYR A 43 26.01 9.41 -8.83
C TYR A 43 24.80 8.77 -9.49
N PHE A 44 23.64 9.39 -9.32
CA PHE A 44 22.40 8.92 -9.91
C PHE A 44 21.87 9.99 -10.86
N LEU A 45 21.31 9.56 -11.99
CA LEU A 45 20.56 10.50 -12.82
C LEU A 45 19.35 10.96 -12.04
N GLN A 46 19.22 12.28 -11.87
CA GLN A 46 18.11 12.87 -11.14
C GLN A 46 16.77 12.44 -11.75
N SER A 47 16.69 12.34 -13.09
CA SER A 47 15.52 11.79 -13.78
C SER A 47 15.22 10.35 -13.40
N ASP A 48 16.23 9.50 -13.19
CA ASP A 48 16.05 8.09 -12.85
C ASP A 48 15.65 7.94 -11.38
N VAL A 49 16.17 8.81 -10.51
CA VAL A 49 15.74 8.93 -9.10
C VAL A 49 14.31 9.45 -9.02
N GLU A 50 13.96 10.45 -9.83
CA GLU A 50 12.61 10.99 -9.96
C GLU A 50 11.67 9.97 -10.60
N GLN A 51 12.16 9.17 -11.55
CA GLN A 51 11.44 8.06 -12.14
C GLN A 51 11.39 6.86 -11.19
N TYR A 52 12.26 6.76 -10.18
CA TYR A 52 12.10 5.75 -9.12
C TYR A 52 10.91 6.07 -8.21
N PHE A 53 10.35 7.29 -8.26
CA PHE A 53 8.95 7.54 -7.88
C PHE A 53 7.95 6.88 -8.86
N GLN A 54 8.30 5.74 -9.47
CA GLN A 54 7.34 4.83 -10.07
C GLN A 54 6.46 4.37 -8.93
N ASP A 55 5.35 5.12 -8.83
CA ASP A 55 4.17 4.95 -8.02
C ASP A 55 4.30 3.78 -7.04
N VAL A 56 4.34 4.06 -5.73
CA VAL A 56 4.38 3.03 -4.69
C VAL A 56 3.35 1.91 -4.92
N ASP A 57 2.25 2.20 -5.64
CA ASP A 57 1.28 1.21 -6.13
C ASP A 57 1.84 0.24 -7.16
N SER A 58 2.61 0.72 -8.11
CA SER A 58 3.26 -0.10 -9.11
C SER A 58 4.21 -1.07 -8.44
N ILE A 59 5.04 -0.64 -7.49
CA ILE A 59 5.94 -1.56 -6.78
C ILE A 59 5.14 -2.63 -6.02
N ALA A 60 4.10 -2.21 -5.29
CA ALA A 60 3.23 -3.13 -4.55
C ALA A 60 2.53 -4.12 -5.48
N ARG A 61 1.97 -3.65 -6.60
CA ARG A 61 1.27 -4.47 -7.58
C ARG A 61 2.21 -5.49 -8.22
N HIS A 62 3.38 -5.06 -8.73
CA HIS A 62 4.37 -5.99 -9.29
C HIS A 62 4.79 -7.04 -8.26
N TRP A 63 4.91 -6.66 -6.98
CA TRP A 63 5.27 -7.59 -5.93
C TRP A 63 4.16 -8.62 -5.63
N VAL A 64 2.89 -8.23 -5.60
CA VAL A 64 1.76 -9.16 -5.37
C VAL A 64 1.50 -10.05 -6.59
N GLU A 65 1.67 -9.53 -7.79
CA GLU A 65 1.40 -10.26 -9.04
C GLU A 65 2.58 -11.15 -9.49
N ALA A 66 3.75 -11.01 -8.86
CA ALA A 66 4.92 -11.82 -9.20
C ALA A 66 4.62 -13.34 -9.05
N PRO A 67 5.04 -14.19 -10.01
CA PRO A 67 4.81 -15.63 -9.92
C PRO A 67 5.49 -16.30 -8.72
N GLN A 68 6.58 -15.71 -8.22
CA GLN A 68 7.34 -16.21 -7.08
C GLN A 68 7.51 -15.09 -6.06
N ALA A 69 7.37 -15.45 -4.79
CA ALA A 69 7.65 -14.53 -3.70
C ALA A 69 9.13 -14.19 -3.64
N VAL A 70 9.41 -12.89 -3.57
CA VAL A 70 10.72 -12.33 -3.25
C VAL A 70 10.51 -11.40 -2.07
N GLU A 71 11.36 -11.49 -1.04
CA GLU A 71 11.30 -10.55 0.07
C GLU A 71 11.51 -9.12 -0.47
N PRO A 72 10.57 -8.18 -0.25
CA PRO A 72 10.79 -6.79 -0.58
C PRO A 72 11.96 -6.22 0.23
N THR A 73 12.40 -5.01 -0.14
CA THR A 73 13.48 -4.39 0.61
C THR A 73 13.03 -4.09 2.04
N PRO A 74 13.92 -4.21 3.05
CA PRO A 74 13.53 -4.09 4.46
C PRO A 74 12.83 -2.78 4.84
N ASP A 75 13.04 -1.71 4.08
CA ASP A 75 12.36 -0.42 4.27
C ASP A 75 10.89 -0.41 3.82
N MET A 76 10.50 -1.33 2.94
CA MET A 76 9.12 -1.51 2.46
C MET A 76 8.46 -2.78 3.00
N TYR A 77 9.23 -3.72 3.53
CA TYR A 77 8.72 -5.01 3.99
C TYR A 77 8.49 -5.06 5.50
N CYS A 78 7.31 -5.48 5.91
CA CYS A 78 6.94 -5.76 7.29
C CYS A 78 6.65 -7.26 7.43
N LYS A 79 7.68 -8.04 7.75
CA LYS A 79 7.58 -9.50 7.86
C LYS A 79 6.66 -9.95 9.00
N THR A 80 6.57 -9.17 10.07
CA THR A 80 5.80 -9.47 11.27
C THR A 80 4.94 -8.27 11.69
N ARG A 81 3.94 -8.54 12.53
CA ARG A 81 2.99 -7.52 13.01
C ARG A 81 3.68 -6.43 13.83
N ASP A 82 4.63 -6.79 14.67
CA ASP A 82 5.41 -5.84 15.48
C ASP A 82 6.26 -4.91 14.60
N VAL A 83 6.87 -5.43 13.53
CA VAL A 83 7.59 -4.61 12.54
C VAL A 83 6.63 -3.66 11.82
N PHE A 84 5.43 -4.15 11.46
CA PHE A 84 4.40 -3.30 10.87
C PHE A 84 3.97 -2.18 11.83
N GLN A 85 3.66 -2.51 13.08
CA GLN A 85 3.20 -1.56 14.09
C GLN A 85 4.24 -0.45 14.33
N ALA A 86 5.52 -0.82 14.50
CA ALA A 86 6.59 0.17 14.66
C ALA A 86 6.73 1.09 13.42
N ARG A 87 6.59 0.54 12.21
CA ARG A 87 6.63 1.35 10.98
C ARG A 87 5.40 2.23 10.83
N LEU A 88 4.23 1.78 11.28
CA LEU A 88 2.99 2.55 11.27
C LEU A 88 3.09 3.78 12.19
N GLU A 89 3.70 3.63 13.35
CA GLU A 89 3.99 4.75 14.28
C GLU A 89 4.98 5.75 13.66
N GLN A 90 6.03 5.25 13.00
CA GLN A 90 6.96 6.10 12.26
C GLN A 90 6.26 6.85 11.11
N PHE A 91 5.37 6.17 10.39
CA PHE A 91 4.56 6.77 9.32
C PHE A 91 3.69 7.91 9.86
N GLN A 92 2.98 7.71 10.98
CA GLN A 92 2.16 8.76 11.61
C GLN A 92 3.01 9.96 12.03
N SER A 93 4.18 9.72 12.64
CA SER A 93 5.12 10.77 13.05
C SER A 93 5.62 11.60 11.87
N GLN A 94 5.82 10.99 10.70
CA GLN A 94 6.21 11.72 9.49
C GLN A 94 5.03 12.45 8.85
N LEU A 95 3.87 11.78 8.73
CA LEU A 95 2.69 12.34 8.08
C LEU A 95 2.16 13.57 8.82
N SER A 96 2.17 13.54 10.15
CA SER A 96 1.77 14.66 11.01
C SER A 96 2.62 15.92 10.86
N ARG A 97 3.81 15.84 10.24
CA ARG A 97 4.64 17.01 9.94
C ARG A 97 4.17 17.77 8.70
N VAL A 98 3.42 17.10 7.82
CA VAL A 98 3.03 17.63 6.50
C VAL A 98 1.51 17.66 6.28
N THR A 99 0.73 17.24 7.27
CA THR A 99 -0.73 17.12 7.21
C THR A 99 -1.31 17.30 8.62
N PRO A 100 -2.52 17.86 8.79
CA PRO A 100 -3.14 18.03 10.10
C PRO A 100 -3.16 16.71 10.90
N LEU A 101 -2.92 16.82 12.22
CA LEU A 101 -2.85 15.65 13.10
C LEU A 101 -4.11 14.78 13.04
N THR A 102 -5.29 15.39 12.89
CA THR A 102 -6.57 14.68 12.73
C THR A 102 -6.55 13.77 11.51
N THR A 103 -6.21 14.31 10.33
CA THR A 103 -6.08 13.53 9.10
C THR A 103 -4.97 12.48 9.18
N ALA A 104 -3.82 12.83 9.77
CA ALA A 104 -2.72 11.88 9.95
C ALA A 104 -3.14 10.68 10.81
N SER A 105 -3.86 10.93 11.90
CA SER A 105 -4.40 9.87 12.78
C SER A 105 -5.45 9.02 12.08
N LEU A 106 -6.36 9.61 11.28
CA LEU A 106 -7.37 8.87 10.53
C LEU A 106 -6.74 7.96 9.45
N VAL A 107 -5.78 8.48 8.68
CA VAL A 107 -5.06 7.68 7.67
C VAL A 107 -4.26 6.56 8.34
N THR A 108 -3.63 6.85 9.48
CA THR A 108 -2.88 5.83 10.26
C THR A 108 -3.82 4.75 10.79
N ALA A 109 -4.99 5.13 11.32
CA ALA A 109 -5.99 4.18 11.80
C ALA A 109 -6.49 3.28 10.67
N ALA A 110 -6.84 3.85 9.51
CA ALA A 110 -7.27 3.08 8.35
C ALA A 110 -6.18 2.12 7.84
N ALA A 111 -4.94 2.59 7.73
CA ALA A 111 -3.79 1.75 7.35
C ALA A 111 -3.55 0.63 8.37
N GLY A 112 -3.66 0.94 9.67
CA GLY A 112 -3.53 -0.02 10.76
C GLY A 112 -4.56 -1.14 10.68
N GLU A 113 -5.84 -0.81 10.50
CA GLU A 113 -6.89 -1.82 10.33
C GLU A 113 -6.64 -2.74 9.14
N ILE A 114 -6.29 -2.17 7.98
CA ILE A 114 -6.01 -2.96 6.76
C ILE A 114 -4.78 -3.86 6.96
N GLY A 115 -3.69 -3.30 7.49
CA GLY A 115 -2.46 -4.06 7.70
C GLY A 115 -2.61 -5.15 8.75
N ASN A 116 -3.27 -4.88 9.87
CA ASN A 116 -3.52 -5.88 10.92
C ASN A 116 -4.39 -7.04 10.44
N ASN A 117 -5.44 -6.75 9.63
CA ASN A 117 -6.25 -7.79 8.99
C ASN A 117 -5.41 -8.76 8.16
N SER A 118 -4.36 -8.27 7.49
CA SER A 118 -3.45 -9.11 6.71
C SER A 118 -2.75 -10.13 7.60
N PHE A 119 -2.32 -9.76 8.81
CA PHE A 119 -1.70 -10.69 9.75
C PHE A 119 -2.71 -11.60 10.45
N ASP A 120 -3.86 -11.07 10.87
CA ASP A 120 -4.88 -11.84 11.59
C ASP A 120 -5.48 -12.96 10.74
N HIS A 121 -5.75 -12.71 9.46
CA HIS A 121 -6.44 -13.67 8.59
C HIS A 121 -5.51 -14.66 7.88
N ASN A 122 -4.22 -14.33 7.78
CA ASN A 122 -3.22 -15.21 7.14
C ASN A 122 -2.34 -15.96 8.15
N LEU A 123 -2.51 -15.78 9.47
CA LEU A 123 -1.72 -16.50 10.47
C LEU A 123 -1.80 -18.02 10.24
N GLY A 124 -0.64 -18.66 10.04
CA GLY A 124 -0.52 -20.09 9.73
C GLY A 124 -0.99 -20.51 8.33
N ASN A 125 -1.40 -19.57 7.48
CA ASN A 125 -2.03 -19.84 6.18
C ASN A 125 -1.49 -18.90 5.06
N TRP A 126 -0.30 -18.34 5.23
CA TRP A 126 0.37 -17.59 4.18
C TRP A 126 0.72 -18.54 3.01
N PRO A 127 0.30 -18.24 1.77
CA PRO A 127 0.54 -19.10 0.61
C PRO A 127 2.03 -19.34 0.30
N ASP A 128 2.84 -18.28 0.27
CA ASP A 128 4.23 -18.34 -0.18
C ASP A 128 5.19 -17.47 0.66
N ILE A 129 4.76 -16.30 1.12
CA ILE A 129 5.55 -15.40 1.95
C ILE A 129 4.70 -14.73 3.03
N THR A 130 5.27 -14.61 4.22
CA THR A 130 4.61 -14.04 5.39
C THR A 130 4.78 -12.53 5.47
N GLY A 131 3.71 -11.80 5.76
CA GLY A 131 3.78 -10.36 6.04
C GLY A 131 3.40 -9.50 4.85
N ILE A 132 3.62 -8.20 5.00
CA ILE A 132 3.08 -7.20 4.08
C ILE A 132 4.16 -6.28 3.53
N LEU A 133 3.95 -5.81 2.30
CA LEU A 133 4.60 -4.62 1.78
C LEU A 133 3.83 -3.40 2.31
N PHE A 134 4.52 -2.52 3.03
CA PHE A 134 4.01 -1.26 3.54
C PHE A 134 4.95 -0.14 3.10
N SER A 135 4.48 0.71 2.20
CA SER A 135 5.24 1.81 1.62
C SER A 135 4.38 3.06 1.46
N TYR A 136 5.01 4.22 1.39
CA TYR A 136 4.32 5.50 1.30
C TYR A 136 5.16 6.54 0.57
N ASP A 137 4.48 7.45 -0.11
CA ASP A 137 5.02 8.64 -0.74
C ASP A 137 4.39 9.88 -0.09
N MET A 138 5.17 10.54 0.75
CA MET A 138 4.72 11.73 1.49
C MET A 138 4.47 12.93 0.58
N LYS A 139 5.18 13.03 -0.56
CA LYS A 139 5.02 14.13 -1.53
C LYS A 139 3.67 14.02 -2.23
N ASN A 140 3.33 12.82 -2.67
CA ASN A 140 2.05 12.54 -3.33
C ASN A 140 0.93 12.15 -2.36
N LYS A 141 1.19 12.23 -1.03
CA LYS A 141 0.25 11.89 0.06
C LYS A 141 -0.41 10.52 -0.13
N LYS A 142 0.43 9.53 -0.43
CA LYS A 142 -0.01 8.20 -0.85
C LYS A 142 0.59 7.15 0.07
N VAL A 143 -0.23 6.19 0.50
CA VAL A 143 0.19 5.07 1.34
C VAL A 143 -0.36 3.78 0.73
N VAL A 144 0.45 2.74 0.74
CA VAL A 144 0.17 1.47 0.07
C VAL A 144 0.50 0.32 1.02
N LEU A 145 -0.48 -0.57 1.16
CA LEU A 145 -0.36 -1.84 1.85
C LEU A 145 -0.69 -2.93 0.84
N ALA A 146 0.10 -4.00 0.85
CA ALA A 146 -0.11 -5.15 0.01
C ALA A 146 0.37 -6.41 0.72
N ASP A 147 -0.35 -7.51 0.53
CA ASP A 147 -0.01 -8.82 1.07
C ASP A 147 -0.23 -9.90 0.02
N ARG A 148 0.49 -11.03 0.15
CA ARG A 148 0.34 -12.21 -0.73
C ARG A 148 -0.47 -13.30 -0.03
N GLY A 149 -1.47 -12.91 0.75
CA GLY A 149 -2.32 -13.80 1.53
C GLY A 149 -3.43 -14.47 0.73
N GLN A 150 -4.40 -15.03 1.45
CA GLN A 150 -5.51 -15.79 0.86
C GLN A 150 -6.59 -14.93 0.20
N GLY A 151 -6.61 -13.62 0.48
CA GLY A 151 -7.62 -12.68 0.02
C GLY A 151 -8.95 -12.76 0.79
N ILE A 152 -9.84 -11.80 0.49
CA ILE A 152 -11.09 -11.60 1.26
C ILE A 152 -12.10 -12.73 1.02
N LEU A 153 -12.27 -13.18 -0.23
CA LEU A 153 -13.23 -14.24 -0.56
C LEU A 153 -12.94 -15.54 0.20
N ALA A 154 -11.69 -16.00 0.16
CA ALA A 154 -11.28 -17.21 0.88
C ALA A 154 -11.46 -17.05 2.40
N THR A 155 -11.16 -15.87 2.92
CA THR A 155 -11.33 -15.56 4.35
C THR A 155 -12.81 -15.58 4.76
N LEU A 156 -13.69 -14.91 4.00
CA LEU A 156 -15.11 -14.81 4.31
C LEU A 156 -15.87 -16.12 4.08
N LYS A 157 -15.45 -16.97 3.13
CA LYS A 157 -16.07 -18.29 2.90
C LYS A 157 -16.10 -19.17 4.15
N ARG A 158 -15.18 -18.97 5.10
CA ARG A 158 -15.16 -19.69 6.39
C ARG A 158 -16.38 -19.40 7.27
N VAL A 159 -16.95 -18.20 7.15
CA VAL A 159 -18.11 -17.74 7.93
C VAL A 159 -19.37 -17.59 7.08
N ARG A 160 -19.22 -17.44 5.76
CA ARG A 160 -20.31 -17.34 4.77
C ARG A 160 -19.98 -18.21 3.55
N PRO A 161 -20.22 -19.54 3.63
CA PRO A 161 -19.86 -20.47 2.57
C PRO A 161 -20.55 -20.21 1.23
N GLY A 162 -21.68 -19.50 1.23
CA GLY A 162 -22.44 -19.16 0.03
C GLY A 162 -21.84 -18.07 -0.85
N LEU A 163 -20.78 -17.37 -0.40
CA LEU A 163 -20.11 -16.36 -1.22
C LEU A 163 -19.43 -16.99 -2.44
N THR A 164 -19.71 -16.46 -3.62
CA THR A 164 -19.23 -17.07 -4.88
C THR A 164 -18.12 -16.28 -5.56
N SER A 165 -18.10 -14.96 -5.41
CA SER A 165 -17.20 -14.07 -6.15
C SER A 165 -16.47 -13.05 -5.26
N ALA A 166 -15.34 -12.53 -5.76
CA ALA A 166 -14.53 -11.56 -5.02
C ALA A 166 -15.23 -10.20 -4.86
N ASP A 167 -16.07 -9.79 -5.82
CA ASP A 167 -16.86 -8.56 -5.75
C ASP A 167 -17.96 -8.65 -4.68
N GLU A 168 -18.65 -9.78 -4.59
CA GLU A 168 -19.64 -10.05 -3.54
C GLU A 168 -18.96 -10.04 -2.16
N ALA A 169 -17.82 -10.71 -2.05
CA ALA A 169 -17.02 -10.72 -0.83
C ALA A 169 -16.54 -9.33 -0.42
N LEU A 170 -16.10 -8.49 -1.38
CA LEU A 170 -15.72 -7.10 -1.10
C LEU A 170 -16.89 -6.27 -0.60
N LYS A 171 -18.06 -6.40 -1.23
CA LYS A 171 -19.27 -5.71 -0.80
C LYS A 171 -19.61 -6.08 0.65
N VAL A 172 -19.71 -7.38 0.95
CA VAL A 172 -19.95 -7.89 2.31
C VAL A 172 -18.90 -7.38 3.29
N ALA A 173 -17.62 -7.42 2.91
CA ALA A 173 -16.51 -7.00 3.77
C ALA A 173 -16.63 -5.53 4.20
N PHE A 174 -17.09 -4.64 3.32
CA PHE A 174 -17.18 -3.20 3.59
C PHE A 174 -18.57 -2.70 4.02
N THR A 175 -19.66 -3.43 3.76
CA THR A 175 -21.03 -2.93 4.04
C THR A 175 -21.81 -3.72 5.08
N GLU A 176 -21.55 -5.01 5.25
CA GLU A 176 -22.39 -5.85 6.11
C GLU A 176 -21.76 -6.14 7.48
N THR A 177 -22.47 -5.78 8.55
CA THR A 177 -22.09 -6.18 9.91
C THR A 177 -22.21 -7.69 10.06
N ILE A 178 -21.09 -8.39 10.24
CA ILE A 178 -21.08 -9.81 10.56
C ILE A 178 -21.32 -9.92 12.07
N SER A 179 -22.59 -10.02 12.48
CA SER A 179 -22.99 -10.20 13.87
C SER A 179 -22.70 -11.64 14.34
N GLY A 180 -21.42 -11.96 14.53
CA GLY A 180 -20.94 -13.29 14.90
C GLY A 180 -20.22 -13.34 16.24
N ARG A 181 -20.98 -13.23 17.33
CA ARG A 181 -20.65 -13.44 18.78
C ARG A 181 -19.95 -12.30 19.53
N TYR A 182 -20.57 -11.94 20.66
CA TYR A 182 -19.98 -11.19 21.77
C TYR A 182 -19.04 -12.14 22.56
N PRO A 183 -17.81 -11.76 22.94
CA PRO A 183 -17.24 -10.42 22.95
C PRO A 183 -16.06 -10.30 21.97
N GLU A 184 -16.29 -10.15 20.66
CA GLU A 184 -15.18 -9.90 19.74
C GLU A 184 -15.55 -8.84 18.70
N ALA A 185 -14.79 -7.73 18.66
CA ALA A 185 -14.85 -6.71 17.62
C ALA A 185 -14.32 -7.22 16.25
N ARG A 186 -14.44 -8.52 15.97
CA ARG A 186 -13.99 -9.13 14.72
C ARG A 186 -15.03 -8.89 13.62
N GLY A 187 -14.58 -8.36 12.48
CA GLY A 187 -15.42 -8.10 11.30
C GLY A 187 -15.86 -6.64 11.09
N ASN A 188 -15.47 -5.72 11.99
CA ASN A 188 -15.80 -4.29 11.90
C ASN A 188 -14.69 -3.41 11.30
N GLY A 189 -13.45 -3.89 11.22
CA GLY A 189 -12.30 -3.07 10.80
C GLY A 189 -12.50 -2.39 9.44
N LEU A 190 -12.92 -3.14 8.40
CA LEU A 190 -13.16 -2.56 7.08
C LEU A 190 -14.41 -1.65 7.02
N LYS A 191 -15.33 -1.74 7.97
CA LYS A 191 -16.49 -0.82 8.09
C LYS A 191 -16.04 0.49 8.71
N PHE A 192 -15.17 0.41 9.71
CA PHE A 192 -14.52 1.58 10.28
C PHE A 192 -13.61 2.29 9.27
N VAL A 193 -12.85 1.52 8.46
CA VAL A 193 -12.12 2.07 7.31
C VAL A 193 -13.09 2.78 6.36
N ARG A 194 -14.22 2.15 5.99
CA ARG A 194 -15.23 2.78 5.14
C ARG A 194 -15.70 4.12 5.70
N SER A 195 -16.09 4.18 6.98
CA SER A 195 -16.57 5.43 7.58
C SER A 195 -15.50 6.51 7.56
N ILE A 196 -14.23 6.19 7.84
CA ILE A 196 -13.13 7.14 7.71
C ILE A 196 -13.08 7.74 6.30
N ILE A 197 -13.16 6.91 5.25
CA ILE A 197 -13.03 7.38 3.87
C ILE A 197 -14.24 8.19 3.41
N VAL A 198 -15.46 7.80 3.80
CA VAL A 198 -16.69 8.49 3.36
C VAL A 198 -16.90 9.82 4.09
N ASP A 199 -16.44 9.93 5.34
CA ASP A 199 -16.63 11.11 6.19
C ASP A 199 -15.49 12.14 6.08
N ASN A 200 -14.46 11.87 5.27
CA ASN A 200 -13.28 12.72 5.18
C ASN A 200 -12.78 12.81 3.72
N PRO A 201 -12.01 13.86 3.35
CA PRO A 201 -11.46 14.04 2.01
C PRO A 201 -10.25 13.12 1.75
N ILE A 202 -10.47 11.82 1.87
CA ILE A 202 -9.51 10.73 1.67
C ILE A 202 -10.09 9.82 0.59
N THR A 203 -9.23 9.16 -0.19
CA THR A 203 -9.67 8.15 -1.15
C THR A 203 -9.04 6.81 -0.83
N LEU A 204 -9.75 5.73 -1.13
CA LEU A 204 -9.26 4.36 -0.97
C LEU A 204 -9.48 3.59 -2.26
N TYR A 205 -8.41 2.97 -2.75
CA TYR A 205 -8.47 1.88 -3.71
C TYR A 205 -8.10 0.59 -2.98
N PHE A 206 -8.98 -0.41 -3.01
CA PHE A 206 -8.77 -1.69 -2.38
C PHE A 206 -8.99 -2.80 -3.41
N GLN A 207 -8.07 -3.75 -3.55
CA GLN A 207 -8.18 -4.85 -4.51
C GLN A 207 -7.96 -6.19 -3.81
N THR A 208 -8.75 -7.19 -4.20
CA THR A 208 -8.57 -8.59 -3.76
C THR A 208 -8.98 -9.53 -4.89
N GLY A 209 -8.11 -10.47 -5.25
CA GLY A 209 -8.30 -11.28 -6.44
C GLY A 209 -8.53 -10.41 -7.69
N ASP A 210 -9.61 -10.72 -8.40
CA ASP A 210 -10.07 -10.03 -9.61
C ASP A 210 -11.08 -8.90 -9.34
N ALA A 211 -11.34 -8.53 -8.09
CA ALA A 211 -12.28 -7.47 -7.75
C ALA A 211 -11.60 -6.30 -7.04
N TYR A 212 -12.15 -5.11 -7.24
CA TYR A 212 -11.71 -3.90 -6.55
C TYR A 212 -12.88 -3.07 -6.03
N LEU A 213 -12.58 -2.27 -5.00
CA LEU A 213 -13.45 -1.25 -4.42
C LEU A 213 -12.73 0.08 -4.49
N TYR A 214 -13.43 1.11 -4.97
CA TYR A 214 -13.00 2.50 -4.87
C TYR A 214 -13.99 3.27 -3.99
N LEU A 215 -13.46 3.95 -2.97
CA LEU A 215 -14.20 4.82 -2.06
C LEU A 215 -13.59 6.23 -2.08
N LYS A 216 -14.46 7.24 -1.97
CA LYS A 216 -14.12 8.64 -1.71
C LYS A 216 -15.14 9.25 -0.75
N GLU A 217 -14.87 10.49 -0.35
CA GLU A 217 -15.78 11.31 0.44
C GLU A 217 -17.21 11.32 -0.13
N HIS A 218 -18.19 11.18 0.76
CA HIS A 218 -19.63 11.15 0.47
C HIS A 218 -20.12 9.99 -0.41
N ASP A 219 -19.32 8.95 -0.65
CA ASP A 219 -19.80 7.75 -1.33
C ASP A 219 -20.76 6.94 -0.44
N ILE A 220 -22.00 6.78 -0.91
CA ILE A 220 -23.05 6.03 -0.19
C ILE A 220 -22.92 4.52 -0.42
N ASP A 221 -22.58 4.10 -1.65
CA ASP A 221 -22.52 2.68 -2.04
C ASP A 221 -21.10 2.19 -2.37
N GLY A 222 -20.16 3.08 -2.72
CA GLY A 222 -18.82 2.71 -3.17
C GLY A 222 -18.83 2.02 -4.54
N LEU A 223 -17.85 2.30 -5.38
CA LEU A 223 -17.79 1.66 -6.69
C LEU A 223 -17.04 0.33 -6.59
N VAL A 224 -17.78 -0.77 -6.66
CA VAL A 224 -17.22 -2.13 -6.80
C VAL A 224 -17.13 -2.47 -8.28
N GLY A 225 -15.97 -2.93 -8.73
CA GLY A 225 -15.76 -3.36 -10.10
C GLY A 225 -14.89 -4.61 -10.18
N VAL A 226 -14.90 -5.24 -11.36
CA VAL A 226 -13.99 -6.34 -11.69
C VAL A 226 -12.75 -5.74 -12.35
N SER A 227 -11.57 -6.06 -11.82
CA SER A 227 -10.29 -5.70 -12.40
C SER A 227 -10.09 -6.52 -13.67
N THR A 228 -10.42 -5.92 -14.81
CA THR A 228 -9.80 -6.37 -16.07
C THR A 228 -8.32 -6.01 -15.95
N ASN A 229 -7.38 -6.86 -16.39
CA ASN A 229 -5.92 -6.65 -16.33
C ASN A 229 -5.42 -5.35 -17.02
N THR A 230 -6.31 -4.48 -17.45
CA THR A 230 -6.08 -3.11 -17.91
C THR A 230 -6.44 -2.13 -16.80
N LYS A 231 -5.45 -1.34 -16.36
CA LYS A 231 -5.62 -0.18 -15.46
C LYS A 231 -6.94 0.55 -15.77
N PRO A 232 -7.77 0.88 -14.76
CA PRO A 232 -8.65 2.02 -14.92
C PRO A 232 -7.75 3.24 -15.18
N ASN A 233 -7.81 3.79 -16.39
CA ASN A 233 -7.12 5.02 -16.76
C ASN A 233 -7.66 6.16 -15.89
N PHE A 234 -6.99 6.45 -14.77
CA PHE A 234 -7.29 7.63 -13.93
C PHE A 234 -6.84 8.95 -14.56
N SER A 235 -6.36 8.95 -15.82
CA SER A 235 -6.10 10.16 -16.60
C SER A 235 -7.13 10.30 -17.74
N ARG A 236 -8.34 10.76 -17.43
CA ARG A 236 -9.23 11.54 -18.33
C ARG A 236 -10.54 11.87 -17.60
N ARG A 237 -10.52 12.91 -16.77
CA ARG A 237 -11.69 13.80 -16.66
C ARG A 237 -11.25 15.19 -17.07
N ARG A 238 -11.39 15.43 -18.38
CA ARG A 238 -11.63 16.76 -18.94
C ARG A 238 -12.95 17.25 -18.37
N ASN A 239 -12.96 18.50 -17.92
CA ASN A 239 -14.07 19.45 -17.89
C ASN A 239 -15.48 18.89 -17.66
N CYS A 240 -16.02 19.14 -16.47
CA CYS A 240 -17.36 19.70 -16.32
C CYS A 240 -17.40 20.47 -14.99
N ARG A 241 -17.75 21.75 -15.12
CA ARG A 241 -17.96 22.85 -14.13
C ARG A 241 -17.72 22.55 -12.65
#